data_AF-A0A514Z712-F1
#
_entry.id   AF-A0A514Z712-F1
#
_cell.length_a   1.000
_cell.length_b   1.000
_cell.length_c   1.000
_cell.angle_alpha   90.00
_cell.angle_beta   90.00
_cell.angle_gamma   90.00
#
_symmetry.space_group_name_H-M   'P 1'
#
loop_
_entity.id
_entity.type
_entity.pdbx_description
1 polymer ?
#
loop_
_entity_poly.entity_id
_entity_poly.type
_entity_poly.pdbx_seq_one_letter_code
_entity_poly.pdbx_strand_id
1 'polypeptide(L)' 'MSANVLALQQATRDWNNYVTSGLYQGDGNMSNANNQTAPLQVFELSNGDVVQVSYGANLVVRARKNGAWTVWGLFL' A
#
# COMPACT_ATOMS: atom_id res chain seq x y z
N MET A 1 -17.73 4.53 -22.82
CA MET A 1 -16.58 3.89 -22.15
C MET A 1 -16.64 4.32 -20.70
N SER A 2 -16.95 3.44 -19.74
CA SER A 2 -16.83 3.81 -18.33
C SER A 2 -15.35 3.86 -17.98
N ALA A 3 -14.89 4.98 -17.42
CA ALA A 3 -13.63 4.99 -16.71
C ALA A 3 -13.75 3.96 -15.58
N ASN A 4 -12.89 2.94 -15.56
CA ASN A 4 -12.67 2.16 -14.34
C ASN A 4 -12.02 3.13 -13.34
N VAL A 5 -12.85 3.85 -12.59
CA VAL A 5 -12.40 4.65 -11.48
C VAL A 5 -11.77 3.65 -10.50
N LEU A 6 -10.48 3.80 -10.23
CA LEU A 6 -9.85 3.12 -9.11
C LEU A 6 -10.56 3.63 -7.86
N ALA A 7 -11.53 2.87 -7.36
CA ALA A 7 -12.24 3.23 -6.15
C ALA A 7 -11.27 3.14 -4.98
N LEU A 8 -11.22 4.20 -4.17
CA LEU A 8 -10.47 4.21 -2.93
C LEU A 8 -11.17 3.28 -1.94
N GLN A 9 -10.49 2.21 -1.54
CA GLN A 9 -11.03 1.19 -0.65
C GLN A 9 -10.59 1.44 0.79
N GLN A 10 -11.49 1.31 1.75
CA GLN A 10 -11.11 1.41 3.15
C GLN A 10 -10.24 0.22 3.56
N ALA A 11 -9.06 0.50 4.10
CA ALA A 11 -8.16 -0.47 4.68
C ALA A 11 -8.24 -0.41 6.20
N THR A 12 -8.28 -1.59 6.80
CA THR A 12 -8.20 -1.79 8.25
C THR A 12 -7.02 -2.70 8.60
N ARG A 13 -6.57 -2.61 9.85
CA ARG A 13 -5.59 -3.51 10.48
C ARG A 13 -4.16 -3.41 9.94
N ASP A 14 -3.72 -4.31 9.07
CA ASP A 14 -2.31 -4.46 8.70
C ASP A 14 -2.12 -4.24 7.21
N TRP A 15 -1.24 -3.31 6.85
CA TRP A 15 -0.86 -3.03 5.46
C TRP A 15 -0.28 -4.27 4.75
N ASN A 16 0.25 -5.25 5.48
CA ASN A 16 0.77 -6.49 4.91
C ASN A 16 -0.32 -7.35 4.24
N ASN A 17 -1.60 -7.12 4.56
CA ASN A 17 -2.73 -7.85 3.97
C ASN A 17 -3.12 -7.34 2.57
N TYR A 18 -2.64 -6.15 2.18
CA TYR A 18 -3.03 -5.49 0.93
C TYR A 18 -2.01 -5.82 -0.16
N VAL A 19 -2.18 -7.00 -0.77
CA VAL A 19 -1.25 -7.56 -1.77
C VAL A 19 -1.78 -7.46 -3.21
N THR A 20 -3.06 -7.15 -3.38
CA THR A 20 -3.70 -7.00 -4.69
C THR A 20 -3.67 -5.55 -5.15
N SER A 21 -3.43 -5.35 -6.44
CA SER A 21 -3.38 -4.03 -7.06
C SER A 21 -4.62 -3.18 -6.72
N GLY A 22 -4.40 -1.96 -6.25
CA GLY A 22 -5.50 -1.09 -5.82
C GLY A 22 -5.06 0.17 -5.10
N LEU A 23 -6.02 1.05 -4.82
CA LEU A 23 -5.87 2.23 -3.98
C LEU A 23 -6.65 2.02 -2.69
N TYR A 24 -5.98 2.20 -1.56
CA TYR A 24 -6.53 1.96 -0.24
C TYR A 24 -6.34 3.18 0.66
N GLN A 25 -7.23 3.36 1.63
CA GLN A 25 -7.19 4.45 2.60
C GLN A 25 -7.17 3.87 4.01
N GLY A 26 -6.15 4.20 4.80
CA GLY A 26 -6.03 3.69 6.16
C GLY A 26 -7.13 4.24 7.08
N ASP A 27 -7.59 3.41 8.01
CA ASP A 27 -8.64 3.73 9.00
C ASP A 27 -8.12 4.46 10.25
N GLY A 28 -6.82 4.73 10.34
CA GLY A 28 -6.18 5.35 11.49
C GLY A 28 -5.75 4.38 12.60
N ASN A 29 -5.95 3.07 12.43
CA ASN A 29 -5.54 2.02 13.38
C ASN A 29 -4.61 0.97 12.73
N MET A 30 -3.78 1.40 11.78
CA MET A 30 -2.95 0.49 11.01
C MET A 30 -1.70 0.06 11.81
N SER A 31 -1.50 -1.25 11.99
CA SER A 31 -0.50 -1.84 12.92
C SER A 31 0.96 -1.63 12.54
N ASN A 32 1.26 -1.42 11.25
CA ASN A 32 2.62 -1.46 10.70
C ASN A 32 2.99 -0.20 9.90
N ALA A 33 2.50 0.98 10.31
CA ALA A 33 2.86 2.22 9.62
C ALA A 33 2.97 3.46 10.51
N ASN A 34 3.96 4.26 10.14
CA ASN A 34 4.10 5.71 10.34
C ASN A 34 3.01 6.54 9.61
N ASN A 35 2.05 5.88 8.94
CA ASN A 35 1.10 6.45 7.98
C ASN A 35 -0.27 5.78 8.11
N GLN A 36 -0.85 5.78 9.32
CA GLN A 36 -2.08 5.03 9.63
C GLN A 36 -3.33 5.52 8.89
N THR A 37 -3.30 6.76 8.40
CA THR A 37 -4.38 7.40 7.63
C THR A 37 -3.94 7.77 6.22
N ALA A 38 -2.79 7.29 5.74
CA ALA A 38 -2.33 7.66 4.40
C ALA A 38 -3.05 6.84 3.32
N PRO A 39 -3.22 7.41 2.12
CA PRO A 39 -3.53 6.63 0.93
C PRO A 39 -2.36 5.68 0.62
N LEU A 40 -2.69 4.45 0.23
CA LEU A 40 -1.75 3.42 -0.20
C LEU A 40 -2.10 2.94 -1.60
N GLN A 41 -1.15 3.04 -2.53
CA GLN A 41 -1.23 2.35 -3.81
C GLN A 41 -0.45 1.04 -3.76
N VAL A 42 -1.10 -0.02 -4.21
CA VAL A 42 -0.52 -1.36 -4.30
C VAL A 42 -0.37 -1.73 -5.77
N PHE A 43 0.80 -2.26 -6.12
CA PHE A 43 1.08 -2.85 -7.42
C PHE A 43 1.45 -4.31 -7.22
N GLU A 44 0.64 -5.20 -7.77
CA GLU A 44 0.96 -6.63 -7.88
C GLU A 44 1.73 -6.85 -9.19
N LEU A 45 2.95 -7.38 -9.08
CA LEU A 45 3.80 -7.66 -10.22
C LEU A 45 3.51 -9.07 -10.76
N SER A 46 3.80 -9.31 -12.04
CA SER A 46 3.51 -10.60 -12.70
C SER A 46 4.23 -11.80 -12.09
N ASN A 47 5.30 -11.57 -11.32
CA ASN A 47 6.05 -12.59 -10.59
C ASN A 47 5.51 -12.85 -9.17
N GLY A 48 4.40 -12.22 -8.78
CA GLY A 48 3.81 -12.33 -7.44
C GLY A 48 4.46 -11.43 -6.38
N ASP A 49 5.46 -10.64 -6.73
CA ASP A 49 5.98 -9.60 -5.85
C ASP A 49 4.96 -8.44 -5.76
N VAL A 50 5.02 -7.70 -4.66
CA VAL A 50 4.12 -6.57 -4.41
C VAL A 50 4.93 -5.32 -4.12
N VAL A 51 4.54 -4.19 -4.70
CA VAL A 51 5.07 -2.86 -4.33
C VAL A 51 3.95 -2.07 -3.68
N GLN A 52 4.27 -1.41 -2.57
CA GLN A 52 3.36 -0.53 -1.85
C GLN A 52 3.95 0.88 -1.78
N VAL A 53 3.15 1.88 -2.16
CA VAL A 53 3.49 3.30 -2.12
C VAL A 53 2.49 4.02 -1.21
N SER A 54 2.98 4.65 -0.15
CA SER A 54 2.16 5.40 0.81
C SER A 54 2.36 6.90 0.62
N TYR A 55 1.26 7.64 0.41
CA TYR A 55 1.23 9.08 0.16
C TYR A 55 0.98 9.88 1.44
N GLY A 56 1.72 9.58 2.50
CA GLY A 56 1.57 10.26 3.80
C GLY A 56 2.28 11.61 3.84
N ALA A 57 2.64 12.06 5.04
CA ALA A 57 3.48 13.25 5.22
C ALA A 57 4.82 13.15 4.47
N ASN A 58 5.30 11.91 4.31
CA ASN A 58 6.41 11.55 3.45
C ASN A 58 5.94 10.48 2.44
N LEU A 59 6.46 10.54 1.22
CA LEU A 59 6.33 9.45 0.26
C LEU A 59 7.25 8.30 0.69
N VAL A 60 6.65 7.17 1.05
CA VAL A 60 7.41 5.98 1.46
C VAL A 60 7.00 4.77 0.62
N VAL A 61 7.99 3.94 0.32
CA VAL A 61 7.85 2.77 -0.55
C VAL A 61 8.38 1.54 0.15
N ARG A 62 7.72 0.40 -0.05
CA ARG A 62 8.26 -0.92 0.31
C ARG A 62 7.85 -1.97 -0.70
N ALA A 63 8.50 -3.12 -0.67
CA ALA A 63 8.15 -4.26 -1.49
C ALA A 63 7.99 -5.54 -0.66
N ARG A 64 7.12 -6.43 -1.11
CA ARG A 64 7.11 -7.84 -0.72
C ARG A 64 7.86 -8.62 -1.80
N LYS A 65 8.98 -9.23 -1.44
CA LYS A 65 9.79 -10.07 -2.34
C LYS A 65 9.90 -11.47 -1.75
N ASN A 66 9.61 -12.49 -2.54
CA ASN A 66 9.67 -13.89 -2.09
C ASN A 66 8.91 -14.13 -0.76
N GLY A 67 7.76 -13.48 -0.59
CA GLY A 67 6.92 -13.59 0.60
C GLY A 67 7.28 -12.67 1.78
N ALA A 68 8.46 -12.05 1.79
CA ALA A 68 8.92 -11.19 2.87
C ALA A 68 8.81 -9.69 2.52
N TRP A 69 8.36 -8.88 3.48
CA TRP A 69 8.29 -7.42 3.34
C TRP A 69 9.63 -6.76 3.64
N THR A 70 10.07 -5.84 2.78
CA THR A 70 11.13 -4.90 3.14
C THR A 70 10.60 -3.87 4.13
N VAL A 71 11.51 -3.23 4.86
CA VAL A 71 11.18 -2.03 5.64
C VAL A 71 10.65 -0.92 4.72
N TRP A 72 9.85 -0.01 5.28
CA TRP A 72 9.45 1.22 4.59
C TRP A 72 10.66 2.12 4.37
N GLY A 73 10.95 2.43 3.12
CA GLY A 73 12.01 3.36 2.73
C GLY A 73 11.42 4.71 2.31
N LEU A 74 12.07 5.79 2.71
CA LEU A 74 11.75 7.14 2.22
C LEU A 74 12.14 7.23 0.74
N PHE A 75 11.24 7.74 -0.09
CA PHE A 75 11.53 8.10 -1.47
C PHE A 75 11.75 9.62 -1.50
N LEU A 76 13.02 10.03 -1.65
CA LEU A 76 13.47 11.42 -1.73
C LEU A 76 13.55 11.91 -3.17
#